data_AF-A0AAV7CI93-F1
#
_entry.id   AF-A0AAV7CI93-F1
#
_cell.length_a   1.000
_cell.length_b   1.000
_cell.length_c   1.000
_cell.angle_alpha   90.00
_cell.angle_beta   90.00
_cell.angle_gamma   90.00
#
_symmetry.space_group_name_H-M   'P 1'
#
loop_
_entity.id
_entity.type
_entity.pdbx_description
1 polymer ?
#
loop_
_entity_poly.entity_id
_entity_poly.type
_entity_poly.pdbx_seq_one_letter_code
_entity_poly.pdbx_strand_id
1 'polypeptide(L)'
;MEEKQRYEKAELEKMQQEVESQRKETEFVQLQIRKQEESLKRRSMDIETRLKDLLAEKEKFEEERMREQYEIKQQKKKQEEESFAKVQEELQRLQELHSTEKAEKMEIFKELEKLKKEKDEQYIKLELEKRRLEEQEKEQLKLVFRLEEQLREKQEMIQLLKTGDFLRVEEEIQVLEDVREDLLRAKEARSEGEEDPEEVEKATKKYTNFKRMQLEKLSNLMTDLNQHKECLEHEIIADRDTLGRLNLLNVDHNRGDDCSLASTPVSEEHDMMKQTEHRLHCKERQLQYIEQNHLPALMEEKQRASEILDSGLLGLDKTLYQIEKEIEEKADQLAQFRASSDQLQQLQETFEFTANIARQEEKVRKKEKEILESREKQHREALEQAVAKLERRHSALQRHSTIDVEIEEQKRKLAAMDSSQEQAGLQASLEAEQKALEQDRERLSQEIQQLKQKIQVTDPLSKNLSGALEEKPSLANSPASPVKSQSHLLQLTDDRIHAYIEEEVQRRLQNINMPNDDICSLSLSYSSESGK
;
A
#
# COMPACT_ATOMS: atom_id res chain seq x y z
N MET A 1 -86.91 42.42 -153.09
CA MET A 1 -85.66 43.17 -152.76
C MET A 1 -85.78 43.86 -151.40
N GLU A 2 -86.86 44.60 -151.14
CA GLU A 2 -87.05 45.31 -149.85
C GLU A 2 -87.04 44.41 -148.60
N GLU A 3 -87.58 43.19 -148.68
CA GLU A 3 -87.55 42.25 -147.54
C GLU A 3 -86.12 41.80 -147.19
N LYS A 4 -85.21 41.70 -148.17
CA LYS A 4 -83.82 41.28 -147.94
C LYS A 4 -83.01 42.37 -147.22
N GLN A 5 -83.24 43.64 -147.58
CA GLN A 5 -82.65 44.79 -146.88
C GLN A 5 -83.21 44.96 -145.45
N ARG A 6 -84.49 44.65 -145.23
CA ARG A 6 -85.06 44.65 -143.87
C ARG A 6 -84.45 43.56 -142.99
N TYR A 7 -84.15 42.39 -143.55
CA TYR A 7 -83.52 41.29 -142.81
C TYR A 7 -82.06 41.60 -142.45
N GLU A 8 -81.24 42.09 -143.39
CA GLU A 8 -79.85 42.49 -143.11
C GLU A 8 -79.75 43.62 -142.07
N LYS A 9 -80.69 44.59 -142.10
CA LYS A 9 -80.74 45.66 -141.10
C LYS A 9 -81.08 45.12 -139.71
N ALA A 10 -82.05 44.20 -139.61
CA ALA A 10 -82.40 43.56 -138.35
C ALA A 10 -81.26 42.67 -137.81
N GLU A 11 -80.50 42.02 -138.69
CA GLU A 11 -79.36 41.18 -138.32
C GLU A 11 -78.17 42.00 -137.81
N LEU A 12 -77.87 43.15 -138.44
CA LEU A 12 -76.87 44.11 -137.93
C LEU A 12 -77.27 44.70 -136.58
N GLU A 13 -78.54 45.05 -136.38
CA GLU A 13 -79.05 45.55 -135.10
C GLU A 13 -78.92 44.49 -133.99
N LYS A 14 -79.15 43.22 -134.32
CA LYS A 14 -78.95 42.10 -133.40
C LYS A 14 -77.47 41.90 -133.05
N MET A 15 -76.57 41.99 -134.04
CA MET A 15 -75.13 41.91 -133.80
C MET A 15 -74.62 43.08 -132.94
N GLN A 16 -75.18 44.28 -133.14
CA GLN A 16 -74.86 45.45 -132.33
C GLN A 16 -75.34 45.31 -130.89
N GLN A 17 -76.56 44.78 -130.68
CA GLN A 17 -77.05 44.42 -129.35
C GLN A 17 -76.19 43.32 -128.68
N GLU A 18 -75.67 42.36 -129.44
CA GLU A 18 -74.81 41.29 -128.91
C GLU A 18 -73.42 41.80 -128.52
N VAL A 19 -72.81 42.69 -129.30
CA VAL A 19 -71.55 43.37 -128.93
C VAL A 19 -71.75 44.28 -127.71
N GLU A 20 -72.87 45.00 -127.63
CA GLU A 20 -73.23 45.78 -126.44
C GLU A 20 -73.48 44.89 -125.22
N SER A 21 -74.09 43.71 -125.41
CA SER A 21 -74.28 42.71 -124.35
C SER A 21 -72.95 42.16 -123.86
N GLN A 22 -72.05 41.75 -124.76
CA GLN A 22 -70.71 41.27 -124.41
C GLN A 22 -69.85 42.35 -123.77
N ARG A 23 -69.99 43.63 -124.18
CA ARG A 23 -69.34 44.76 -123.49
C ARG A 23 -69.82 44.90 -122.06
N LYS A 24 -71.14 44.88 -121.84
CA LYS A 24 -71.74 44.93 -120.50
C LYS A 24 -71.33 43.73 -119.64
N GLU A 25 -71.26 42.54 -120.23
CA GLU A 25 -70.81 41.32 -119.55
C GLU A 25 -69.32 41.37 -119.19
N THR A 26 -68.46 41.85 -120.09
CA THR A 26 -67.02 42.05 -119.83
C THR A 26 -66.79 43.09 -118.74
N GLU A 27 -67.55 44.18 -118.76
CA GLU A 27 -67.51 45.21 -117.72
C GLU A 27 -67.96 44.66 -116.36
N PHE A 28 -69.01 43.83 -116.34
CA PHE A 28 -69.47 43.12 -115.15
C PHE A 28 -68.39 42.16 -114.60
N VAL A 29 -67.72 41.38 -115.46
CA VAL A 29 -66.61 40.50 -115.06
C VAL A 29 -65.40 41.30 -114.55
N GLN A 30 -65.03 42.42 -115.19
CA GLN A 30 -63.93 43.27 -114.72
C GLN A 30 -64.23 43.89 -113.34
N LEU A 31 -65.46 44.33 -113.11
CA LEU A 31 -65.91 44.79 -111.80
C LEU A 31 -65.85 43.67 -110.76
N GLN A 32 -66.24 42.45 -111.13
CA GLN A 32 -66.18 41.29 -110.25
C GLN A 32 -64.74 40.87 -109.94
N ILE A 33 -63.82 40.93 -110.91
CA ILE A 33 -62.38 40.71 -110.71
C ILE A 33 -61.80 41.76 -109.77
N ARG A 34 -62.07 43.06 -109.99
CA ARG A 34 -61.62 44.11 -109.06
C ARG A 34 -62.13 43.88 -107.64
N LYS A 35 -63.39 43.50 -107.48
CA LYS A 35 -63.97 43.18 -106.17
C LYS A 35 -63.27 41.98 -105.51
N GLN A 36 -62.90 40.95 -106.29
CA GLN A 36 -62.11 39.82 -105.81
C GLN A 36 -60.67 40.20 -105.48
N GLU A 37 -60.01 41.03 -106.29
CA GLU A 37 -58.65 41.53 -106.05
C GLU A 37 -58.58 42.40 -104.79
N GLU A 38 -59.55 43.29 -104.59
CA GLU A 38 -59.65 44.07 -103.35
C GLU A 38 -59.92 43.19 -102.15
N SER A 39 -60.77 42.16 -102.29
CA SER A 39 -61.01 41.18 -101.23
C SER A 39 -59.74 40.38 -100.91
N LEU A 40 -58.96 39.97 -101.91
CA LEU A 40 -57.69 39.30 -101.75
C LEU A 40 -56.64 40.21 -101.12
N LYS A 41 -56.55 41.49 -101.51
CA LYS A 41 -55.64 42.47 -100.89
C LYS A 41 -55.97 42.67 -99.42
N ARG A 42 -57.25 42.85 -99.07
CA ARG A 42 -57.68 42.95 -97.67
C ARG A 42 -57.34 41.68 -96.88
N ARG A 43 -57.60 40.50 -97.45
CA ARG A 43 -57.27 39.22 -96.81
C ARG A 43 -55.75 39.02 -96.69
N SER A 44 -54.96 39.42 -97.68
CA SER A 44 -53.50 39.36 -97.64
C SER A 44 -52.93 40.30 -96.58
N MET A 45 -53.46 41.52 -96.47
CA MET A 45 -53.05 42.48 -95.44
C MET A 45 -53.41 41.98 -94.04
N ASP A 46 -54.58 41.36 -93.86
CA ASP A 46 -55.00 40.72 -92.61
C ASP A 46 -54.06 39.55 -92.22
N ILE A 47 -53.71 38.69 -93.19
CA ILE A 47 -52.73 37.61 -92.99
C ILE A 47 -51.35 38.17 -92.64
N GLU A 48 -50.87 39.21 -93.33
CA GLU A 48 -49.56 39.81 -93.08
C GLU A 48 -49.50 40.50 -91.70
N THR A 49 -50.58 41.18 -91.32
CA THR A 49 -50.72 41.78 -89.98
C THR A 49 -50.68 40.69 -88.91
N ARG A 50 -51.45 39.61 -89.11
CA ARG A 50 -51.45 38.46 -88.19
C ARG A 50 -50.08 37.76 -88.12
N LEU A 51 -49.33 37.67 -89.21
CA LEU A 51 -47.97 37.11 -89.20
C LEU A 51 -46.99 38.00 -88.42
N LYS A 52 -47.10 39.32 -88.55
CA LYS A 52 -46.29 40.27 -87.75
C LYS A 52 -46.59 40.14 -86.27
N ASP A 53 -47.86 40.04 -85.90
CA ASP A 53 -48.28 39.82 -84.52
C ASP A 53 -47.73 38.50 -83.96
N LEU A 54 -47.80 37.40 -84.73
CA LEU A 54 -47.25 36.10 -84.34
C LEU A 54 -45.72 36.12 -84.19
N LEU A 55 -44.99 36.86 -85.03
CA LEU A 55 -43.54 37.00 -84.90
C LEU A 55 -43.17 37.79 -83.64
N ALA A 56 -43.89 38.87 -83.35
CA ALA A 56 -43.69 39.64 -82.13
C ALA A 56 -44.05 38.83 -80.87
N GLU A 57 -45.08 37.98 -80.94
CA GLU A 57 -45.45 37.05 -79.87
C GLU A 57 -44.35 35.98 -79.65
N LYS A 58 -43.80 35.42 -80.73
CA LYS A 58 -42.68 34.47 -80.65
C LYS A 58 -41.43 35.08 -80.00
N GLU A 59 -41.06 36.30 -80.39
CA GLU A 59 -39.92 37.02 -79.81
C GLU A 59 -40.11 37.27 -78.32
N LYS A 60 -41.31 37.72 -77.91
CA LYS A 60 -41.66 37.88 -76.48
C LYS A 60 -41.56 36.56 -75.72
N PHE A 61 -42.04 35.46 -76.28
CA PHE A 61 -41.96 34.15 -75.66
C PHE A 61 -40.50 33.66 -75.50
N GLU A 62 -39.64 33.93 -76.48
CA GLU A 62 -38.20 33.60 -76.40
C GLU A 62 -37.48 34.45 -75.35
N GLU A 63 -37.77 35.75 -75.28
CA GLU A 63 -37.26 36.63 -74.21
C GLU A 63 -37.74 36.20 -72.83
N GLU A 64 -39.03 35.91 -72.68
CA GLU A 64 -39.63 35.45 -71.42
C GLU A 64 -39.01 34.12 -70.97
N ARG A 65 -38.80 33.17 -71.90
CA ARG A 65 -38.09 31.92 -71.63
C ARG A 65 -36.64 32.15 -71.17
N MET A 66 -35.92 33.10 -71.78
CA MET A 66 -34.53 33.41 -71.37
C MET A 66 -34.47 34.11 -70.01
N ARG A 67 -35.42 35.00 -69.72
CA ARG A 67 -35.57 35.64 -68.41
C ARG A 67 -35.92 34.61 -67.34
N GLU A 68 -36.88 33.72 -67.61
CA GLU A 68 -37.24 32.61 -66.73
C GLU A 68 -36.04 31.69 -66.45
N GLN A 69 -35.26 31.32 -67.48
CA GLN A 69 -34.03 30.53 -67.28
C GLN A 69 -32.98 31.26 -66.43
N TYR A 70 -32.82 32.57 -66.61
CA TYR A 70 -31.90 33.37 -65.80
C TYR A 70 -32.39 33.51 -64.35
N GLU A 71 -33.69 33.72 -64.15
CA GLU A 71 -34.31 33.76 -62.82
C GLU A 71 -34.20 32.42 -62.10
N ILE A 72 -34.44 31.30 -62.80
CA ILE A 72 -34.23 29.95 -62.25
C ILE A 72 -32.77 29.75 -61.83
N LYS A 73 -31.79 30.16 -62.65
CA LYS A 73 -30.36 30.05 -62.31
C LYS A 73 -29.99 30.92 -61.10
N GLN A 74 -30.49 32.15 -61.04
CA GLN A 74 -30.25 33.05 -59.91
C GLN A 74 -30.93 32.55 -58.64
N GLN A 75 -32.13 31.98 -58.74
CA GLN A 75 -32.81 31.33 -57.61
C GLN A 75 -32.03 30.10 -57.13
N LYS A 76 -31.54 29.24 -58.02
CA LYS A 76 -30.68 28.09 -57.65
C LYS A 76 -29.40 28.54 -56.96
N LYS A 77 -28.71 29.53 -57.51
CA LYS A 77 -27.48 30.08 -56.90
C LYS A 77 -27.75 30.67 -55.51
N LYS A 78 -28.85 31.42 -55.33
CA LYS A 78 -29.26 31.93 -54.01
C LYS A 78 -29.59 30.81 -53.03
N GLN A 79 -30.26 29.75 -53.49
CA GLN A 79 -30.56 28.57 -52.66
C GLN A 79 -29.29 27.82 -52.24
N GLU A 80 -28.32 27.67 -53.15
CA GLU A 80 -27.01 27.08 -52.87
C GLU A 80 -26.24 27.91 -51.84
N GLU A 81 -26.13 29.23 -52.03
CA GLU A 81 -25.48 30.15 -51.08
C GLU A 81 -26.16 30.14 -49.69
N GLU A 82 -27.50 30.14 -49.64
CA GLU A 82 -28.26 30.06 -48.38
C GLU A 82 -28.06 28.70 -47.69
N SER A 83 -28.01 27.61 -48.46
CA SER A 83 -27.74 26.27 -47.90
C SER A 83 -26.31 26.14 -47.38
N PHE A 84 -25.32 26.74 -48.06
CA PHE A 84 -23.93 26.77 -47.60
C PHE A 84 -23.78 27.60 -46.32
N ALA A 85 -24.43 28.76 -46.24
CA ALA A 85 -24.43 29.60 -45.05
C ALA A 85 -25.04 28.86 -43.83
N LYS A 86 -26.14 28.12 -44.03
CA LYS A 86 -26.77 27.30 -42.98
C LYS A 86 -25.85 26.17 -42.51
N VAL A 87 -25.17 25.48 -43.43
CA VAL A 87 -24.20 24.43 -43.07
C VAL A 87 -23.01 25.01 -42.30
N GLN A 88 -22.55 26.20 -42.68
CA GLN A 88 -21.45 26.89 -42.00
C GLN A 88 -21.85 27.35 -40.58
N GLU A 89 -23.06 27.84 -40.38
CA GLU A 89 -23.61 28.20 -39.06
C GLU A 89 -23.74 26.97 -38.15
N GLU A 90 -24.28 25.86 -38.67
CA GLU A 90 -24.36 24.61 -37.91
C GLU A 90 -22.97 24.02 -37.60
N LEU A 91 -21.98 24.20 -38.47
CA LEU A 91 -20.59 23.79 -38.20
C LEU A 91 -19.98 24.61 -37.06
N GLN A 92 -20.22 25.93 -37.01
CA GLN A 92 -19.79 26.77 -35.89
C GLN A 92 -20.43 26.31 -34.58
N ARG A 93 -21.72 26.01 -34.59
CA ARG A 93 -22.44 25.46 -33.44
C ARG A 93 -21.87 24.11 -32.98
N LEU A 94 -21.52 23.23 -33.93
CA LEU A 94 -20.87 21.95 -33.63
C LEU A 94 -19.49 22.15 -33.00
N GLN A 95 -18.71 23.10 -33.49
CA GLN A 95 -17.40 23.43 -32.94
C GLN A 95 -17.51 23.94 -31.50
N GLU A 96 -18.54 24.74 -31.19
CA GLU A 96 -18.82 25.18 -29.82
C GLU A 96 -19.19 23.99 -28.92
N LEU A 97 -20.11 23.12 -29.34
CA LEU A 97 -20.47 21.90 -28.61
C LEU A 97 -19.24 21.01 -28.38
N HIS A 98 -18.40 20.82 -29.41
CA HIS A 98 -17.17 20.06 -29.28
C HIS A 98 -16.21 20.70 -28.27
N SER A 99 -16.06 22.03 -28.28
CA SER A 99 -15.21 22.72 -27.30
C SER A 99 -15.68 22.49 -25.86
N THR A 100 -16.99 22.41 -25.64
CA THR A 100 -17.58 22.09 -24.33
C THR A 100 -17.32 20.63 -23.93
N GLU A 101 -17.56 19.66 -24.83
CA GLU A 101 -17.27 18.24 -24.56
C GLU A 101 -15.78 18.02 -24.28
N LYS A 102 -14.91 18.72 -25.01
CA LYS A 102 -13.45 18.68 -24.80
C LYS A 102 -13.05 19.25 -23.45
N ALA A 103 -13.66 20.35 -23.02
CA ALA A 103 -13.41 20.94 -21.70
C ALA A 103 -13.81 19.97 -20.57
N GLU A 104 -14.96 19.29 -20.71
CA GLU A 104 -15.40 18.29 -19.75
C GLU A 104 -14.48 17.06 -19.71
N LYS A 105 -14.05 16.54 -20.87
CA LYS A 105 -13.05 15.45 -20.93
C LYS A 105 -11.75 15.85 -20.24
N MET A 106 -11.28 17.08 -20.48
CA MET A 106 -10.06 17.59 -19.83
C MET A 106 -10.22 17.68 -18.31
N GLU A 107 -11.41 18.01 -17.81
CA GLU A 107 -11.68 18.00 -16.38
C GLU A 107 -11.60 16.57 -15.80
N ILE A 108 -12.17 15.58 -16.49
CA ILE A 108 -12.05 14.16 -16.09
C ILE A 108 -10.58 13.72 -16.06
N PHE A 109 -9.77 14.09 -17.06
CA PHE A 109 -8.32 13.81 -17.06
C PHE A 109 -7.60 14.44 -15.85
N LYS A 110 -7.89 15.71 -15.54
CA LYS A 110 -7.32 16.39 -14.37
C LYS A 110 -7.72 15.72 -13.06
N GLU A 111 -8.96 15.28 -12.94
CA GLU A 111 -9.43 14.52 -11.78
C GLU A 111 -8.75 13.14 -11.67
N LEU A 112 -8.56 12.42 -12.78
CA LEU A 112 -7.81 11.16 -12.80
C LEU A 112 -6.36 11.33 -12.35
N GLU A 113 -5.69 12.39 -12.81
CA GLU A 113 -4.31 12.69 -12.40
C GLU A 113 -4.23 13.01 -10.90
N LYS A 114 -5.21 13.73 -10.36
CA LYS A 114 -5.32 13.98 -8.91
C LYS A 114 -5.49 12.68 -8.12
N LEU A 115 -6.40 11.78 -8.56
CA LEU A 115 -6.61 10.49 -7.91
C LEU A 115 -5.36 9.60 -7.96
N LYS A 116 -4.58 9.64 -9.05
CA LYS A 116 -3.28 8.95 -9.13
C LYS A 116 -2.29 9.45 -8.08
N LYS A 117 -2.12 10.77 -7.99
CA LYS A 117 -1.23 11.40 -6.99
C LYS A 117 -1.67 11.09 -5.56
N GLU A 118 -2.97 11.22 -5.28
CA GLU A 118 -3.54 10.91 -3.96
C GLU A 118 -3.31 9.44 -3.60
N LYS A 119 -3.49 8.50 -4.54
CA LYS A 119 -3.20 7.07 -4.31
C LYS A 119 -1.74 6.83 -3.94
N ASP A 120 -0.80 7.42 -4.65
CA ASP A 120 0.63 7.26 -4.39
C ASP A 120 1.04 7.92 -3.06
N GLU A 121 0.51 9.11 -2.75
CA GLU A 121 0.77 9.81 -1.50
C GLU A 121 0.24 9.05 -0.28
N GLN A 122 -1.00 8.54 -0.35
CA GLN A 122 -1.58 7.75 0.74
C GLN A 122 -0.84 6.41 0.92
N TYR A 123 -0.44 5.78 -0.19
CA TYR A 123 0.38 4.58 -0.14
C TYR A 123 1.71 4.82 0.59
N ILE A 124 2.44 5.88 0.23
CA ILE A 124 3.72 6.21 0.88
C ILE A 124 3.51 6.50 2.38
N LYS A 125 2.46 7.23 2.76
CA LYS A 125 2.14 7.52 4.17
C LYS A 125 1.86 6.25 4.97
N LEU A 126 1.04 5.35 4.44
CA LEU A 126 0.71 4.07 5.09
C LEU A 126 1.95 3.17 5.19
N GLU A 127 2.77 3.12 4.14
CA GLU A 127 3.99 2.31 4.11
C GLU A 127 5.05 2.79 5.10
N LEU A 128 5.22 4.12 5.24
CA LEU A 128 6.10 4.70 6.25
C LEU A 128 5.62 4.36 7.67
N GLU A 129 4.31 4.41 7.92
CA GLU A 129 3.75 4.09 9.23
C GLU A 129 3.86 2.58 9.54
N LYS A 130 3.65 1.70 8.56
CA LYS A 130 3.92 0.26 8.70
C LYS A 130 5.38 0.00 9.07
N ARG A 131 6.31 0.64 8.35
CA ARG A 131 7.75 0.52 8.64
C ARG A 131 8.09 1.03 10.05
N ARG A 132 7.52 2.16 10.47
CA ARG A 132 7.68 2.69 11.83
C ARG A 132 7.27 1.67 12.90
N LEU A 133 6.13 1.00 12.72
CA LEU A 133 5.67 -0.05 13.65
C LEU A 133 6.59 -1.27 13.65
N GLU A 134 7.04 -1.72 12.48
CA GLU A 134 7.98 -2.85 12.35
C GLU A 134 9.34 -2.57 12.98
N GLU A 135 9.86 -1.35 12.82
CA GLU A 135 11.13 -0.94 13.42
C GLU A 135 11.05 -0.96 14.94
N GLN A 136 9.98 -0.40 15.51
CA GLN A 136 9.77 -0.44 16.96
C GLN A 136 9.58 -1.87 17.50
N GLU A 137 8.89 -2.75 16.75
CA GLU A 137 8.76 -4.17 17.09
C GLU A 137 10.12 -4.87 17.08
N LYS A 138 10.95 -4.61 16.06
CA LYS A 138 12.33 -5.13 15.99
C LYS A 138 13.19 -4.62 17.14
N GLU A 139 13.07 -3.36 17.54
CA GLU A 139 13.82 -2.79 18.66
C GLU A 139 13.44 -3.42 20.00
N GLN A 140 12.14 -3.62 20.25
CA GLN A 140 11.64 -4.29 21.45
C GLN A 140 12.11 -5.75 21.51
N LEU A 141 12.01 -6.49 20.40
CA LEU A 141 12.52 -7.87 20.33
C LEU A 141 14.03 -7.92 20.56
N LYS A 142 14.80 -7.00 19.98
CA LYS A 142 16.25 -6.90 20.22
C LYS A 142 16.56 -6.63 21.70
N LEU A 143 15.77 -5.81 22.39
CA LEU A 143 15.96 -5.55 23.82
C LEU A 143 15.68 -6.81 24.65
N VAL A 144 14.56 -7.48 24.43
CA VAL A 144 14.21 -8.73 25.12
C VAL A 144 15.27 -9.80 24.88
N PHE A 145 15.70 -9.97 23.63
CA PHE A 145 16.74 -10.93 23.26
C PHE A 145 18.06 -10.67 23.99
N ARG A 146 18.52 -9.42 24.04
CA ARG A 146 19.75 -9.05 24.77
C ARG A 146 19.62 -9.32 26.27
N LEU A 147 18.47 -9.01 26.88
CA LEU A 147 18.25 -9.29 28.30
C LEU A 147 18.22 -10.79 28.58
N GLU A 148 17.61 -11.58 27.70
CA GLU A 148 17.58 -13.04 27.81
C GLU A 148 18.99 -13.65 27.70
N GLU A 149 19.81 -13.14 26.77
CA GLU A 149 21.21 -13.53 26.61
C GLU A 149 22.03 -13.16 27.86
N GLN A 150 21.91 -11.93 28.35
CA GLN A 150 22.55 -11.52 29.61
C GLN A 150 22.12 -12.39 30.80
N LEU A 151 20.84 -12.77 30.87
CA LEU A 151 20.31 -13.62 31.92
C LEU A 151 20.92 -15.02 31.86
N ARG A 152 20.94 -15.65 30.68
CA ARG A 152 21.60 -16.96 30.48
C ARG A 152 23.08 -16.91 30.86
N GLU A 153 23.81 -15.92 30.36
CA GLU A 153 25.25 -15.78 30.62
C GLU A 153 25.55 -15.61 32.11
N LYS A 154 24.73 -14.82 32.83
CA LYS A 154 24.87 -14.66 34.29
C LYS A 154 24.49 -15.93 35.05
N GLN A 155 23.47 -16.67 34.61
CA GLN A 155 23.11 -17.95 35.21
C GLN A 155 24.25 -18.98 35.08
N GLU A 156 24.82 -19.12 33.88
CA GLU A 156 25.96 -20.01 33.63
C GLU A 156 27.18 -19.61 34.47
N MET A 157 27.48 -18.30 34.55
CA MET A 157 28.56 -17.79 35.39
C MET A 157 28.40 -18.14 36.87
N ILE A 158 27.19 -17.96 37.40
CA ILE A 158 26.88 -18.26 38.80
C ILE A 158 26.90 -19.77 39.06
N GLN A 159 26.48 -20.60 38.10
CA GLN A 159 26.57 -22.06 38.20
C GLN A 159 28.02 -22.53 38.27
N LEU A 160 28.89 -22.00 37.40
CA LEU A 160 30.32 -22.27 37.44
C LEU A 160 30.93 -21.92 38.80
N LEU A 161 30.60 -20.72 39.30
CA LEU A 161 31.02 -20.23 40.61
C LEU A 161 30.47 -21.02 41.80
N LYS A 162 29.25 -21.54 41.72
CA LYS A 162 28.64 -22.34 42.80
C LYS A 162 29.18 -23.76 42.86
N THR A 163 29.78 -24.25 41.77
CA THR A 163 30.25 -25.63 41.68
C THR A 163 31.48 -25.81 42.59
N GLY A 164 31.24 -26.29 43.81
CA GLY A 164 32.28 -26.63 44.79
C GLY A 164 32.79 -25.47 45.65
N ASP A 165 32.72 -24.22 45.18
CA ASP A 165 33.35 -23.09 45.87
C ASP A 165 32.52 -22.48 46.99
N PHE A 166 31.24 -22.23 46.73
CA PHE A 166 30.37 -21.55 47.70
C PHE A 166 30.26 -22.33 49.02
N LEU A 167 29.91 -23.61 48.95
CA LEU A 167 29.76 -24.47 50.13
C LEU A 167 31.11 -24.71 50.83
N ARG A 168 32.20 -24.86 50.05
CA ARG A 168 33.55 -25.00 50.62
C ARG A 168 33.91 -23.77 51.45
N VAL A 169 33.72 -22.58 50.91
CA VAL A 169 34.08 -21.33 51.61
C VAL A 169 33.24 -21.16 52.88
N GLU A 170 31.95 -21.50 52.86
CA GLU A 170 31.12 -21.53 54.09
C GLU A 170 31.65 -22.53 55.13
N GLU A 171 31.98 -23.76 54.74
CA GLU A 171 32.56 -24.77 55.63
C GLU A 171 33.92 -24.33 56.21
N GLU A 172 34.77 -23.72 55.39
CA GLU A 172 36.10 -23.26 55.79
C GLU A 172 36.03 -22.12 56.81
N ILE A 173 35.11 -21.16 56.63
CA ILE A 173 34.88 -20.10 57.62
C ILE A 173 34.49 -20.72 58.96
N GLN A 174 33.55 -21.66 58.98
CA GLN A 174 33.12 -22.31 60.22
C GLN A 174 34.29 -23.02 60.94
N VAL A 175 35.13 -23.76 60.20
CA VAL A 175 36.30 -24.44 60.79
C VAL A 175 37.33 -23.43 61.32
N LEU A 176 37.57 -22.33 60.59
CA LEU A 176 38.50 -21.28 61.01
C LEU A 176 37.98 -20.54 62.25
N GLU A 177 36.68 -20.30 62.36
CA GLU A 177 36.04 -19.73 63.55
C GLU A 177 36.21 -20.65 64.75
N ASP A 178 35.94 -21.95 64.60
CA ASP A 178 36.12 -22.91 65.69
C ASP A 178 37.59 -22.96 66.17
N VAL A 179 38.55 -22.89 65.24
CA VAL A 179 39.99 -22.84 65.58
C VAL A 179 40.34 -21.51 66.26
N ARG A 180 39.79 -20.39 65.79
CA ARG A 180 39.98 -19.06 66.40
C ARG A 180 39.48 -19.07 67.85
N GLU A 181 38.30 -19.63 68.10
CA GLU A 181 37.73 -19.77 69.45
C GLU A 181 38.58 -20.64 70.35
N ASP A 182 39.06 -21.79 69.87
CA ASP A 182 39.96 -22.67 70.62
C ASP A 182 41.27 -21.95 71.00
N LEU A 183 41.85 -21.17 70.06
CA LEU A 183 43.08 -20.39 70.30
C LEU A 183 42.86 -19.22 71.27
N LEU A 184 41.72 -18.52 71.17
CA LEU A 184 41.35 -17.45 72.09
C LEU A 184 41.16 -17.97 73.52
N ARG A 185 40.46 -19.09 73.67
CA ARG A 185 40.26 -19.74 74.98
C ARG A 185 41.58 -20.12 75.63
N ALA A 186 42.49 -20.72 74.88
CA ALA A 186 43.81 -21.08 75.38
C ALA A 186 44.66 -19.83 75.71
N LYS A 187 44.47 -18.71 74.99
CA LYS A 187 45.11 -17.43 75.28
C LYS A 187 44.58 -16.81 76.57
N GLU A 188 43.27 -16.88 76.81
CA GLU A 188 42.60 -16.40 78.02
C GLU A 188 43.07 -17.18 79.25
N ALA A 189 43.08 -18.52 79.19
CA ALA A 189 43.58 -19.39 80.26
C ALA A 189 45.03 -19.07 80.67
N ARG A 190 45.89 -18.81 79.68
CA ARG A 190 47.28 -18.33 79.90
C ARG A 190 47.36 -17.00 80.65
N SER A 191 46.39 -16.11 80.44
CA SER A 191 46.34 -14.81 81.14
C SER A 191 45.78 -14.92 82.56
N GLU A 192 44.98 -15.95 82.84
CA GLU A 192 44.36 -16.24 84.15
C GLU A 192 45.23 -17.12 85.06
N GLY A 193 46.38 -17.60 84.58
CA GLY A 193 47.36 -18.37 85.36
C GLY A 193 47.16 -19.89 85.34
N GLU A 194 46.16 -20.40 84.60
CA GLU A 194 46.06 -21.81 84.22
C GLU A 194 46.71 -22.00 82.84
N GLU A 195 48.02 -22.23 82.83
CA GLU A 195 48.72 -22.59 81.60
C GLU A 195 48.46 -24.06 81.27
N ASP A 196 47.54 -24.33 80.34
CA ASP A 196 47.51 -25.60 79.62
C ASP A 196 48.18 -25.47 78.24
N PRO A 197 49.50 -25.71 78.13
CA PRO A 197 50.18 -25.73 76.83
C PRO A 197 49.61 -26.82 75.90
N GLU A 198 48.91 -27.82 76.44
CA GLU A 198 48.25 -28.87 75.67
C GLU A 198 47.04 -28.34 74.88
N GLU A 199 46.30 -27.34 75.40
CA GLU A 199 45.18 -26.71 74.69
C GLU A 199 45.64 -25.88 73.49
N VAL A 200 46.71 -25.09 73.64
CA VAL A 200 47.33 -24.35 72.53
C VAL A 200 47.87 -25.33 71.48
N GLU A 201 48.53 -26.40 71.92
CA GLU A 201 49.05 -27.43 71.01
C GLU A 201 47.91 -28.15 70.26
N LYS A 202 46.78 -28.41 70.92
CA LYS A 202 45.60 -29.03 70.32
C LYS A 202 44.96 -28.13 69.26
N ALA A 203 44.77 -26.84 69.56
CA ALA A 203 44.20 -25.86 68.64
C ALA A 203 45.11 -25.62 67.41
N THR A 204 46.42 -25.51 67.63
CA THR A 204 47.42 -25.39 66.55
C THR A 204 47.52 -26.64 65.67
N LYS A 205 47.38 -27.85 66.26
CA LYS A 205 47.22 -29.10 65.51
C LYS A 205 45.94 -29.12 64.68
N LYS A 206 44.82 -28.64 65.22
CA LYS A 206 43.54 -28.52 64.48
C LYS A 206 43.70 -27.61 63.27
N TYR A 207 44.34 -26.45 63.42
CA TYR A 207 44.63 -25.52 62.33
C TYR A 207 45.55 -26.13 61.25
N THR A 208 46.66 -26.75 61.64
CA THR A 208 47.58 -27.37 60.68
C THR A 208 46.96 -28.56 59.95
N ASN A 209 46.12 -29.35 60.62
CA ASN A 209 45.33 -30.41 59.98
C ASN A 209 44.31 -29.83 58.99
N PHE A 210 43.62 -28.75 59.37
CA PHE A 210 42.73 -28.01 58.47
C PHE A 210 43.48 -27.54 57.22
N LYS A 211 44.66 -26.92 57.35
CA LYS A 211 45.47 -26.49 56.21
C LYS A 211 45.90 -27.63 55.30
N ARG A 212 46.23 -28.80 55.86
CA ARG A 212 46.53 -30.01 55.06
C ARG A 212 45.31 -30.47 54.25
N MET A 213 44.14 -30.50 54.89
CA MET A 213 42.89 -30.88 54.24
C MET A 213 42.46 -29.84 53.17
N GLN A 214 42.63 -28.54 53.47
CA GLN A 214 42.39 -27.44 52.53
C GLN A 214 43.26 -27.60 51.28
N LEU A 215 44.55 -27.91 51.44
CA LEU A 215 45.45 -28.12 50.30
C LEU A 215 45.05 -29.30 49.42
N GLU A 216 44.60 -30.41 50.02
CA GLU A 216 44.06 -31.57 49.30
C GLU A 216 42.77 -31.20 48.54
N LYS A 217 41.80 -30.56 49.22
CA LYS A 217 40.55 -30.08 48.61
C LYS A 217 40.82 -29.12 47.43
N LEU A 218 41.68 -28.13 47.63
CA LEU A 218 42.06 -27.17 46.58
C LEU A 218 42.79 -27.85 45.43
N SER A 219 43.60 -28.87 45.68
CA SER A 219 44.27 -29.61 44.62
C SER A 219 43.29 -30.42 43.77
N ASN A 220 42.32 -31.09 44.39
CA ASN A 220 41.29 -31.84 43.67
C ASN A 220 40.40 -30.90 42.83
N LEU A 221 39.96 -29.79 43.41
CA LEU A 221 39.18 -28.82 42.68
C LEU A 221 39.95 -28.19 41.52
N MET A 222 41.23 -27.88 41.72
CA MET A 222 42.08 -27.36 40.66
C MET A 222 42.24 -28.39 39.53
N THR A 223 42.34 -29.69 39.83
CA THR A 223 42.37 -30.73 38.78
C THR A 223 41.04 -30.83 38.05
N ASP A 224 39.91 -30.77 38.75
CA ASP A 224 38.58 -30.82 38.14
C ASP A 224 38.33 -29.60 37.24
N LEU A 225 38.75 -28.42 37.68
CA LEU A 225 38.64 -27.18 36.92
C LEU A 225 39.52 -27.18 35.67
N ASN A 226 40.74 -27.71 35.76
CA ASN A 226 41.60 -27.86 34.58
C ASN A 226 41.02 -28.86 33.57
N GLN A 227 40.44 -29.97 34.04
CA GLN A 227 39.72 -30.90 33.15
C GLN A 227 38.52 -30.22 32.48
N HIS A 228 37.76 -29.41 33.23
CA HIS A 228 36.65 -28.64 32.67
C HIS A 228 37.13 -27.62 31.63
N LYS A 229 38.24 -26.93 31.90
CA LYS A 229 38.90 -26.02 30.96
C LYS A 229 39.27 -26.74 29.65
N GLU A 230 39.95 -27.89 29.73
CA GLU A 230 40.35 -28.68 28.55
C GLU A 230 39.13 -29.16 27.75
N CYS A 231 38.07 -29.62 28.43
CA CYS A 231 36.81 -29.98 27.80
C CYS A 231 36.19 -28.79 27.05
N LEU A 232 36.14 -27.60 27.66
CA LEU A 232 35.62 -26.39 27.01
C LEU A 232 36.45 -25.98 25.79
N GLU A 233 37.78 -26.05 25.87
CA GLU A 233 38.66 -25.78 24.73
C GLU A 233 38.35 -26.72 23.55
N HIS A 234 38.19 -28.01 23.81
CA HIS A 234 37.82 -28.99 22.79
C HIS A 234 36.44 -28.72 22.19
N GLU A 235 35.46 -28.36 23.02
CA GLU A 235 34.12 -28.02 22.55
C GLU A 235 34.09 -26.73 21.71
N ILE A 236 34.86 -25.71 22.08
CA ILE A 236 35.02 -24.47 21.33
C ILE A 236 35.60 -24.76 19.94
N ILE A 237 36.61 -25.61 19.86
CA ILE A 237 37.19 -26.05 18.57
C ILE A 237 36.13 -26.76 17.74
N ALA A 238 35.37 -27.69 18.33
CA ALA A 238 34.32 -28.42 17.62
C ALA A 238 33.18 -27.50 17.11
N ASP A 239 32.79 -26.49 17.91
CA ASP A 239 31.79 -25.49 17.52
C ASP A 239 32.31 -24.56 16.42
N ARG A 240 33.57 -24.12 16.49
CA ARG A 240 34.24 -23.36 15.40
C ARG A 240 34.31 -24.15 14.11
N ASP A 241 34.65 -25.43 14.16
CA ASP A 241 34.67 -26.30 12.99
C ASP A 241 33.27 -26.48 12.39
N THR A 242 32.26 -26.62 13.25
CA THR A 242 30.85 -26.73 12.83
C THR A 242 30.38 -25.45 12.13
N LEU A 243 30.68 -24.30 12.72
CA LEU A 243 30.40 -23.00 12.16
C LEU A 243 31.15 -22.75 10.85
N GLY A 244 32.40 -23.20 10.75
CA GLY A 244 33.17 -23.18 9.50
C GLY A 244 32.52 -24.00 8.39
N ARG A 245 31.99 -25.20 8.71
CA ARG A 245 31.24 -26.03 7.74
C ARG A 245 29.93 -25.37 7.30
N LEU A 246 29.17 -24.78 8.22
CA LEU A 246 27.93 -24.05 7.90
C LEU A 246 28.21 -22.83 7.02
N ASN A 247 29.32 -22.12 7.26
CA ASN A 247 29.74 -20.99 6.42
C ASN A 247 30.12 -21.42 5.01
N LEU A 248 30.85 -22.54 4.86
CA LEU A 248 31.21 -23.07 3.55
C LEU A 248 29.96 -23.51 2.77
N LEU A 249 29.04 -24.21 3.44
CA LEU A 249 27.76 -24.62 2.87
C LEU A 249 26.95 -23.41 2.35
N ASN A 250 26.89 -22.33 3.14
CA ASN A 250 26.23 -21.09 2.74
C ASN A 250 26.93 -20.42 1.53
N VAL A 251 28.27 -20.40 1.48
CA VAL A 251 29.02 -19.85 0.33
C VAL A 251 28.81 -20.66 -0.95
N ASP A 252 28.74 -21.99 -0.84
CA ASP A 252 28.50 -22.88 -1.98
C ASP A 252 27.06 -22.76 -2.51
N HIS A 253 26.06 -22.61 -1.64
CA HIS A 253 24.68 -22.30 -2.04
C HIS A 253 24.56 -20.95 -2.74
N ASN A 254 25.34 -19.93 -2.32
CA ASN A 254 25.37 -18.62 -2.98
C ASN A 254 26.16 -18.60 -4.32
N ARG A 255 26.99 -19.62 -4.59
CA ARG A 255 27.75 -19.75 -5.86
C ARG A 255 27.04 -20.62 -6.90
N GLY A 256 26.05 -21.41 -6.50
CA GLY A 256 25.37 -22.42 -7.32
C GLY A 256 23.98 -22.04 -7.83
N ASP A 257 23.62 -20.76 -7.85
CA ASP A 257 22.24 -20.36 -8.21
C ASP A 257 22.06 -20.18 -9.73
N ASP A 258 21.94 -21.30 -10.42
CA ASP A 258 21.26 -21.43 -11.70
C ASP A 258 20.54 -22.78 -11.77
N CYS A 259 19.73 -23.14 -10.75
CA CYS A 259 18.62 -24.08 -10.89
C CYS A 259 17.72 -24.24 -9.63
N SER A 260 16.44 -23.93 -9.79
CA SER A 260 15.27 -24.59 -9.16
C SER A 260 14.89 -24.29 -7.70
N LEU A 261 13.87 -23.43 -7.55
CA LEU A 261 12.66 -23.62 -6.72
C LEU A 261 12.79 -24.43 -5.40
N ALA A 262 13.44 -23.86 -4.38
CA ALA A 262 13.11 -24.11 -2.97
C ALA A 262 13.70 -22.99 -2.10
N SER A 263 12.89 -21.98 -1.74
CA SER A 263 13.31 -20.83 -0.94
C SER A 263 13.29 -21.08 0.59
N THR A 264 13.47 -22.33 1.02
CA THR A 264 13.38 -22.74 2.44
C THR A 264 14.71 -23.14 3.13
N PRO A 265 15.74 -23.73 2.47
CA PRO A 265 16.92 -24.22 3.19
C PRO A 265 17.86 -23.11 3.71
N VAL A 266 17.89 -21.94 3.05
CA VAL A 266 18.77 -20.81 3.42
C VAL A 266 18.38 -20.19 4.77
N SER A 267 17.08 -20.20 5.13
CA SER A 267 16.63 -19.68 6.42
C SER A 267 17.02 -20.60 7.58
N GLU A 268 16.88 -21.92 7.38
CA GLU A 268 17.22 -22.93 8.39
C GLU A 268 18.74 -22.96 8.65
N GLU A 269 19.56 -22.89 7.59
CA GLU A 269 21.03 -22.84 7.72
C GLU A 269 21.51 -21.60 8.47
N HIS A 270 20.91 -20.44 8.22
CA HIS A 270 21.25 -19.20 8.92
C HIS A 270 20.82 -19.22 10.40
N ASP A 271 19.67 -19.81 10.72
CA ASP A 271 19.24 -19.97 12.11
C ASP A 271 20.14 -20.97 12.86
N MET A 272 20.56 -22.05 12.21
CA MET A 272 21.56 -22.99 12.75
C MET A 272 22.94 -22.32 12.96
N MET A 273 23.35 -21.45 12.04
CA MET A 273 24.59 -20.69 12.15
C MET A 273 24.56 -19.77 13.36
N LYS A 274 23.50 -18.97 13.52
CA LYS A 274 23.30 -18.11 14.70
C LYS A 274 23.27 -18.90 16.00
N GLN A 275 22.56 -20.03 16.04
CA GLN A 275 22.53 -20.88 17.22
C GLN A 275 23.92 -21.40 17.59
N THR A 276 24.71 -21.79 16.59
CA THR A 276 26.09 -22.27 16.77
C THR A 276 27.02 -21.14 17.22
N GLU A 277 26.86 -19.93 16.66
CA GLU A 277 27.57 -18.71 17.07
C GLU A 277 27.32 -18.35 18.54
N HIS A 278 26.04 -18.32 18.96
CA HIS A 278 25.70 -18.02 20.35
C HIS A 278 26.26 -19.08 21.30
N ARG A 279 26.14 -20.36 20.96
CA ARG A 279 26.72 -21.45 21.78
C ARG A 279 28.24 -21.31 21.90
N LEU A 280 28.93 -21.02 20.81
CA LEU A 280 30.36 -20.80 20.79
C LEU A 280 30.76 -19.62 21.69
N HIS A 281 30.08 -18.48 21.55
CA HIS A 281 30.35 -17.27 22.33
C HIS A 281 30.16 -17.48 23.84
N CYS A 282 29.12 -18.22 24.24
CA CYS A 282 28.91 -18.59 25.65
C CYS A 282 30.09 -19.41 26.19
N LYS A 283 30.54 -20.44 25.46
CA LYS A 283 31.66 -21.28 25.87
C LYS A 283 32.99 -20.52 25.92
N GLU A 284 33.26 -19.67 24.95
CA GLU A 284 34.47 -18.82 24.93
C GLU A 284 34.53 -17.90 26.16
N ARG A 285 33.39 -17.32 26.55
CA ARG A 285 33.31 -16.49 27.75
C ARG A 285 33.48 -17.29 29.04
N GLN A 286 32.89 -18.49 29.12
CA GLN A 286 33.09 -19.39 30.25
C GLN A 286 34.58 -19.76 30.41
N LEU A 287 35.23 -20.15 29.31
CA LEU A 287 36.67 -20.44 29.28
C LEU A 287 37.49 -19.23 29.76
N GLN A 288 37.21 -18.05 29.20
CA GLN A 288 37.90 -16.83 29.59
C GLN A 288 37.78 -16.56 31.10
N TYR A 289 36.60 -16.78 31.67
CA TYR A 289 36.39 -16.55 33.10
C TYR A 289 37.18 -17.53 33.98
N ILE A 290 37.20 -18.81 33.61
CA ILE A 290 37.99 -19.83 34.29
C ILE A 290 39.47 -19.45 34.29
N GLU A 291 40.00 -19.05 33.13
CA GLU A 291 41.41 -18.70 32.95
C GLU A 291 41.82 -17.42 33.68
N GLN A 292 40.97 -16.38 33.66
CA GLN A 292 41.33 -15.05 34.15
C GLN A 292 41.01 -14.84 35.63
N ASN A 293 40.03 -15.56 36.19
CA ASN A 293 39.53 -15.30 37.55
C ASN A 293 39.63 -16.54 38.43
N HIS A 294 38.98 -17.64 38.03
CA HIS A 294 38.75 -18.76 38.93
C HIS A 294 40.02 -19.58 39.19
N LEU A 295 40.74 -19.96 38.14
CA LEU A 295 41.97 -20.74 38.26
C LEU A 295 43.10 -19.97 38.98
N PRO A 296 43.38 -18.68 38.66
CA PRO A 296 44.34 -17.89 39.43
C PRO A 296 43.98 -17.76 40.91
N ALA A 297 42.71 -17.53 41.25
CA ALA A 297 42.27 -17.39 42.64
C ALA A 297 42.51 -18.67 43.46
N LEU A 298 42.17 -19.85 42.89
CA LEU A 298 42.44 -21.14 43.54
C LEU A 298 43.94 -21.43 43.65
N MET A 299 44.73 -21.04 42.66
CA MET A 299 46.18 -21.18 42.68
C MET A 299 46.82 -20.37 43.81
N GLU A 300 46.41 -19.12 43.96
CA GLU A 300 46.87 -18.26 45.05
C GLU A 300 46.45 -18.81 46.41
N GLU A 301 45.22 -19.30 46.54
CA GLU A 301 44.75 -19.90 47.80
C GLU A 301 45.53 -21.16 48.17
N LYS A 302 45.78 -22.04 47.20
CA LYS A 302 46.58 -23.25 47.39
C LYS A 302 48.01 -22.90 47.80
N GLN A 303 48.60 -21.90 47.15
CA GLN A 303 49.93 -21.40 47.48
C GLN A 303 49.97 -20.85 48.92
N ARG A 304 48.99 -20.03 49.31
CA ARG A 304 48.87 -19.52 50.70
C ARG A 304 48.75 -20.65 51.72
N ALA A 305 47.94 -21.67 51.44
CA ALA A 305 47.79 -22.84 52.32
C ALA A 305 49.10 -23.63 52.46
N SER A 306 49.85 -23.80 51.36
CA SER A 306 51.17 -24.46 51.37
C SER A 306 52.19 -23.66 52.18
N GLU A 307 52.26 -22.35 51.97
CA GLU A 307 53.20 -21.47 52.67
C GLU A 307 53.02 -21.53 54.19
N ILE A 308 51.78 -21.58 54.68
CA ILE A 308 51.47 -21.70 56.11
C ILE A 308 51.96 -23.05 56.68
N LEU A 309 51.87 -24.12 55.89
CA LEU A 309 52.38 -25.45 56.29
C LEU A 309 53.91 -25.50 56.28
N ASP A 310 54.55 -24.86 55.29
CA ASP A 310 56.01 -24.87 55.10
C ASP A 310 56.73 -23.93 56.08
N SER A 311 56.17 -22.74 56.37
CA SER A 311 56.76 -21.77 57.28
C SER A 311 56.57 -22.11 58.76
N GLY A 312 55.58 -22.96 59.06
CA GLY A 312 55.14 -23.25 60.42
C GLY A 312 54.40 -22.06 61.08
N LEU A 313 53.87 -22.29 62.29
CA LEU A 313 53.07 -21.30 63.01
C LEU A 313 53.95 -20.27 63.73
N LEU A 314 53.67 -18.99 63.53
CA LEU A 314 54.51 -17.88 63.98
C LEU A 314 54.21 -17.38 65.42
N GLY A 315 53.84 -18.31 66.31
CA GLY A 315 53.36 -18.01 67.66
C GLY A 315 51.87 -17.65 67.70
N LEU A 316 51.29 -17.65 68.90
CA LEU A 316 49.84 -17.57 69.12
C LEU A 316 49.20 -16.32 68.50
N ASP A 317 49.68 -15.13 68.84
CA ASP A 317 49.07 -13.86 68.39
C ASP A 317 49.13 -13.68 66.86
N LYS A 318 50.23 -14.07 66.23
CA LYS A 318 50.37 -13.99 64.77
C LYS A 318 49.49 -15.02 64.06
N THR A 319 49.35 -16.21 64.64
CA THR A 319 48.46 -17.26 64.11
C THR A 319 47.00 -16.82 64.20
N LEU A 320 46.61 -16.21 65.32
CA LEU A 320 45.27 -15.66 65.49
C LEU A 320 44.97 -14.57 64.46
N TYR A 321 45.88 -13.61 64.28
CA TYR A 321 45.74 -12.56 63.28
C TYR A 321 45.61 -13.13 61.86
N GLN A 322 46.39 -14.16 61.52
CA GLN A 322 46.33 -14.80 60.21
C GLN A 322 44.98 -15.48 59.97
N ILE A 323 44.42 -16.14 61.00
CA ILE A 323 43.11 -16.79 60.94
C ILE A 323 42.01 -15.74 60.80
N GLU A 324 42.03 -14.66 61.59
CA GLU A 324 41.07 -13.55 61.48
C GLU A 324 41.08 -12.94 60.08
N LYS A 325 42.28 -12.69 59.53
CA LYS A 325 42.43 -12.18 58.17
C LYS A 325 41.85 -13.14 57.12
N GLU A 326 42.08 -14.43 57.27
CA GLU A 326 41.53 -15.43 56.34
C GLU A 326 40.01 -15.54 56.44
N ILE A 327 39.43 -15.47 57.65
CA ILE A 327 37.98 -15.41 57.84
C ILE A 327 37.39 -14.19 57.12
N GLU A 328 38.03 -13.02 57.25
CA GLU A 328 37.60 -11.79 56.56
C GLU A 328 37.68 -11.94 55.03
N GLU A 329 38.80 -12.41 54.49
CA GLU A 329 38.98 -12.66 53.04
C GLU A 329 37.94 -13.65 52.50
N LYS A 330 37.58 -14.68 53.26
CA LYS A 330 36.57 -15.68 52.90
C LYS A 330 35.15 -15.14 53.01
N ALA A 331 34.87 -14.33 54.03
CA ALA A 331 33.58 -13.64 54.18
C ALA A 331 33.33 -12.67 53.01
N ASP A 332 34.36 -11.97 52.55
CA ASP A 332 34.31 -11.11 51.36
C ASP A 332 34.00 -11.92 50.10
N GLN A 333 34.55 -13.13 49.94
CA GLN A 333 34.20 -14.03 48.83
C GLN A 333 32.72 -14.43 48.87
N LEU A 334 32.17 -14.76 50.04
CA LEU A 334 30.73 -15.04 50.19
C LEU A 334 29.87 -13.81 49.90
N ALA A 335 30.30 -12.62 50.32
CA ALA A 335 29.60 -11.38 49.99
C ALA A 335 29.57 -11.13 48.48
N GLN A 336 30.65 -11.42 47.76
CA GLN A 336 30.68 -11.35 46.30
C GLN A 336 29.71 -12.35 45.64
N PHE A 337 29.64 -13.59 46.13
CA PHE A 337 28.66 -14.57 45.63
C PHE A 337 27.22 -14.10 45.86
N ARG A 338 26.91 -13.55 47.04
CA ARG A 338 25.58 -13.00 47.36
C ARG A 338 25.26 -11.82 46.44
N ALA A 339 26.18 -10.87 46.29
CA ALA A 339 25.99 -9.73 45.38
C ALA A 339 25.77 -10.17 43.93
N SER A 340 26.49 -11.19 43.45
CA SER A 340 26.28 -11.74 42.11
C SER A 340 24.90 -12.43 41.99
N SER A 341 24.44 -13.11 43.03
CA SER A 341 23.10 -13.72 43.06
C SER A 341 22.01 -12.66 43.06
N ASP A 342 22.17 -11.58 43.82
CA ASP A 342 21.24 -10.45 43.85
C ASP A 342 21.16 -9.75 42.49
N GLN A 343 22.31 -9.57 41.82
CA GLN A 343 22.35 -9.06 40.44
C GLN A 343 21.61 -9.96 39.45
N LEU A 344 21.73 -11.28 39.58
CA LEU A 344 20.99 -12.22 38.74
C LEU A 344 19.48 -12.09 38.99
N GLN A 345 19.05 -11.95 40.24
CA GLN A 345 17.64 -11.73 40.56
C GLN A 345 17.12 -10.42 39.96
N GLN A 346 17.84 -9.32 40.12
CA GLN A 346 17.48 -8.02 39.52
C GLN A 346 17.37 -8.11 37.99
N LEU A 347 18.29 -8.84 37.35
CA LEU A 347 18.26 -9.07 35.91
C LEU A 347 17.05 -9.91 35.48
N GLN A 348 16.71 -10.93 36.26
CA GLN A 348 15.51 -11.75 36.03
C GLN A 348 14.24 -10.89 36.14
N GLU A 349 14.10 -10.08 37.18
CA GLU A 349 12.96 -9.17 37.36
C GLU A 349 12.86 -8.17 36.20
N THR A 350 13.99 -7.61 35.76
CA THR A 350 14.07 -6.68 34.62
C THR A 350 13.67 -7.37 33.31
N PHE A 351 14.12 -8.60 33.10
CA PHE A 351 13.75 -9.41 31.93
C PHE A 351 12.25 -9.73 31.93
N GLU A 352 11.70 -10.21 33.04
CA GLU A 352 10.28 -10.53 33.16
C GLU A 352 9.40 -9.29 32.94
N PHE A 353 9.76 -8.17 33.55
CA PHE A 353 9.09 -6.89 33.33
C PHE A 353 9.13 -6.46 31.86
N THR A 354 10.31 -6.49 31.23
CA THR A 354 10.49 -6.09 29.83
C THR A 354 9.77 -7.04 28.86
N ALA A 355 9.79 -8.35 29.11
CA ALA A 355 9.09 -9.35 28.32
C ALA A 355 7.56 -9.19 28.43
N ASN A 356 7.05 -8.86 29.62
CA ASN A 356 5.64 -8.57 29.82
C ASN A 356 5.20 -7.29 29.10
N ILE A 357 6.02 -6.24 29.14
CA ILE A 357 5.79 -5.02 28.34
C ILE A 357 5.77 -5.37 26.85
N ALA A 358 6.78 -6.08 26.34
CA ALA A 358 6.86 -6.44 24.93
C ALA A 358 5.64 -7.25 24.47
N ARG A 359 5.15 -8.20 25.27
CA ARG A 359 3.90 -8.95 24.97
C ARG A 359 2.67 -8.07 24.95
N GLN A 360 2.61 -7.05 25.81
CA GLN A 360 1.48 -6.12 25.82
C GLN A 360 1.55 -5.15 24.64
N GLU A 361 2.75 -4.65 24.31
CA GLU A 361 3.00 -3.82 23.14
C GLU A 361 2.74 -4.56 21.84
N GLU A 362 3.05 -5.86 21.75
CA GLU A 362 2.70 -6.71 20.62
C GLU A 362 1.18 -6.72 20.37
N LYS A 363 0.36 -6.81 21.43
CA LYS A 363 -1.10 -6.74 21.30
C LYS A 363 -1.56 -5.36 20.78
N VAL A 364 -0.94 -4.29 21.27
CA VAL A 364 -1.21 -2.92 20.81
C VAL A 364 -0.82 -2.78 19.33
N ARG A 365 0.39 -3.21 18.95
CA ARG A 365 0.89 -3.21 17.57
C ARG A 365 0.00 -4.01 16.63
N LYS A 366 -0.49 -5.17 17.06
CA LYS A 366 -1.45 -5.96 16.28
C LYS A 366 -2.72 -5.18 15.99
N LYS A 367 -3.23 -4.45 16.98
CA LYS A 367 -4.39 -3.56 16.81
C LYS A 367 -4.08 -2.36 15.93
N GLU A 368 -2.89 -1.76 16.04
CA GLU A 368 -2.45 -0.68 15.16
C GLU A 368 -2.31 -1.14 13.71
N LYS A 369 -1.74 -2.33 13.46
CA LYS A 369 -1.67 -2.95 12.12
C LYS A 369 -3.08 -3.19 11.54
N GLU A 370 -4.02 -3.70 12.35
CA GLU A 370 -5.43 -3.88 11.95
C GLU A 370 -6.09 -2.52 11.60
N ILE A 371 -5.80 -1.46 12.36
CA ILE A 371 -6.28 -0.10 12.06
C ILE A 371 -5.68 0.42 10.76
N LEU A 372 -4.38 0.22 10.51
CA LEU A 372 -3.74 0.62 9.27
C LEU A 372 -4.29 -0.14 8.06
N GLU A 373 -4.52 -1.45 8.18
CA GLU A 373 -5.14 -2.25 7.14
C GLU A 373 -6.59 -1.80 6.85
N SER A 374 -7.35 -1.49 7.90
CA SER A 374 -8.70 -0.92 7.77
C SER A 374 -8.68 0.44 7.08
N ARG A 375 -7.73 1.32 7.44
CA ARG A 375 -7.54 2.63 6.77
C ARG A 375 -7.12 2.47 5.31
N GLU A 376 -6.20 1.57 5.02
CA GLU A 376 -5.79 1.24 3.65
C GLU A 376 -6.98 0.79 2.82
N LYS A 377 -7.81 -0.10 3.38
CA LYS A 377 -9.04 -0.57 2.75
C LYS A 377 -10.04 0.57 2.51
N GLN A 378 -10.26 1.44 3.50
CA GLN A 378 -11.12 2.62 3.35
C GLN A 378 -10.63 3.56 2.25
N HIS A 379 -9.32 3.84 2.18
CA HIS A 379 -8.73 4.66 1.12
C HIS A 379 -8.86 4.00 -0.25
N ARG A 380 -8.66 2.69 -0.33
CA ARG A 380 -8.83 1.90 -1.56
C ARG A 380 -10.28 1.97 -2.05
N GLU A 381 -11.26 1.71 -1.19
CA GLU A 381 -12.68 1.78 -1.52
C GLU A 381 -13.11 3.19 -1.94
N ALA A 382 -12.61 4.23 -1.26
CA ALA A 382 -12.87 5.63 -1.64
C ALA A 382 -12.32 5.96 -3.04
N LEU A 383 -11.10 5.49 -3.36
CA LEU A 383 -10.51 5.65 -4.69
C LEU A 383 -11.30 4.88 -5.76
N GLU A 384 -11.72 3.64 -5.48
CA GLU A 384 -12.57 2.87 -6.39
C GLU A 384 -13.90 3.57 -6.67
N GLN A 385 -14.54 4.11 -5.64
CA GLN A 385 -15.79 4.86 -5.78
C GLN A 385 -15.60 6.15 -6.58
N ALA A 386 -14.49 6.88 -6.37
CA ALA A 386 -14.16 8.09 -7.12
C ALA A 386 -13.91 7.77 -8.60
N VAL A 387 -13.15 6.72 -8.89
CA VAL A 387 -12.90 6.28 -10.27
C VAL A 387 -14.18 5.77 -10.94
N ALA A 388 -15.04 5.04 -10.23
CA ALA A 388 -16.35 4.63 -10.74
C ALA A 388 -17.27 5.82 -11.02
N LYS A 389 -17.15 6.92 -10.25
CA LYS A 389 -17.87 8.18 -10.51
C LYS A 389 -17.37 8.85 -11.79
N LEU A 390 -16.06 8.88 -12.01
CA LEU A 390 -15.46 9.40 -13.25
C LEU A 390 -15.83 8.55 -14.46
N GLU A 391 -15.83 7.22 -14.33
CA GLU A 391 -16.28 6.29 -15.37
C GLU A 391 -17.75 6.49 -15.74
N ARG A 392 -18.62 6.70 -14.73
CA ARG A 392 -20.03 7.04 -14.95
C ARG A 392 -20.18 8.38 -15.65
N ARG A 393 -19.40 9.40 -15.27
CA ARG A 393 -19.41 10.72 -15.91
C ARG A 393 -18.95 10.62 -17.37
N HIS A 394 -17.86 9.89 -17.64
CA HIS A 394 -17.37 9.62 -19.00
C HIS A 394 -18.41 8.87 -19.84
N SER A 395 -19.01 7.81 -19.31
CA SER A 395 -20.05 7.04 -19.99
C SER A 395 -21.32 7.86 -20.27
N ALA A 396 -21.66 8.80 -19.37
CA ALA A 396 -22.78 9.70 -19.57
C ALA A 396 -22.46 10.74 -20.65
N LEU A 397 -21.27 11.33 -20.60
CA LEU A 397 -20.78 12.26 -21.63
C LEU A 397 -20.82 11.60 -23.02
N GLN A 398 -20.39 10.34 -23.11
CA GLN A 398 -20.45 9.57 -24.36
C GLN A 398 -21.88 9.29 -24.83
N ARG A 399 -22.80 8.94 -23.92
CA ARG A 399 -24.21 8.65 -24.26
C ARG A 399 -25.00 9.88 -24.67
N HIS A 400 -24.67 11.03 -24.07
CA HIS A 400 -25.33 12.31 -24.36
C HIS A 400 -24.65 13.10 -25.48
N SER A 401 -23.53 12.62 -26.01
CA SER A 401 -22.87 13.21 -27.17
C SER A 401 -23.74 13.00 -28.41
N THR A 402 -24.48 14.03 -28.81
CA THR A 402 -25.18 14.10 -30.11
C THR A 402 -24.24 14.51 -31.24
N ILE A 403 -23.01 14.92 -30.88
CA ILE A 403 -22.01 15.48 -31.78
C ILE A 403 -21.69 14.52 -32.95
N ASP A 404 -21.58 13.21 -32.71
CA ASP A 404 -21.28 12.26 -33.81
C ASP A 404 -22.42 12.17 -34.83
N VAL A 405 -23.68 12.21 -34.37
CA VAL A 405 -24.85 12.12 -35.24
C VAL A 405 -24.99 13.41 -36.06
N GLU A 406 -24.77 14.56 -35.42
CA GLU A 406 -24.84 15.87 -36.06
C GLU A 406 -23.66 16.08 -37.05
N ILE A 407 -22.45 15.60 -36.71
CA ILE A 407 -21.30 15.55 -37.63
C ILE A 407 -21.64 14.74 -38.88
N GLU A 408 -22.19 13.53 -38.73
CA GLU A 408 -22.58 12.69 -39.88
C GLU A 408 -23.74 13.30 -40.69
N GLU A 409 -24.65 14.03 -40.04
CA GLU A 409 -25.72 14.78 -40.74
C GLU A 409 -25.15 15.91 -41.60
N GLN A 410 -24.21 16.71 -41.06
CA GLN A 410 -23.57 17.78 -41.82
C GLN A 410 -22.71 17.24 -42.96
N LYS A 411 -22.04 16.09 -42.79
CA LYS A 411 -21.34 15.39 -43.90
C LYS A 411 -22.29 15.02 -45.04
N ARG A 412 -23.48 14.47 -44.74
CA ARG A 412 -24.47 14.12 -45.76
C ARG A 412 -25.02 15.35 -46.48
N LYS A 413 -25.28 16.44 -45.74
CA LYS A 413 -25.72 17.72 -46.32
C LYS A 413 -24.67 18.28 -47.27
N LEU A 414 -23.40 18.31 -46.84
CA LEU A 414 -22.29 18.71 -47.69
C LEU A 414 -22.16 17.81 -48.92
N ALA A 415 -22.24 16.49 -48.78
CA ALA A 415 -22.12 15.56 -49.91
C ALA A 415 -23.25 15.69 -50.96
N ALA A 416 -24.41 16.23 -50.60
CA ALA A 416 -25.53 16.48 -51.49
C ALA A 416 -25.42 17.80 -52.30
N MET A 417 -24.40 18.63 -52.01
CA MET A 417 -24.14 19.89 -52.71
C MET A 417 -23.17 19.69 -53.89
N ASP A 418 -23.26 20.56 -54.90
CA ASP A 418 -22.40 20.52 -56.09
C ASP A 418 -20.91 20.71 -55.73
N SER A 419 -20.04 19.92 -56.38
CA SER A 419 -18.62 19.76 -56.05
C SER A 419 -17.82 21.07 -56.15
N SER A 420 -17.77 21.83 -55.07
CA SER A 420 -16.97 23.06 -54.92
C SER A 420 -15.71 22.80 -54.09
N GLN A 421 -14.65 23.57 -54.34
CA GLN A 421 -13.40 23.48 -53.55
C GLN A 421 -13.64 23.84 -52.06
N GLU A 422 -14.61 24.71 -51.77
CA GLU A 422 -14.96 25.11 -50.40
C GLU A 422 -15.66 23.99 -49.61
N GLN A 423 -16.48 23.17 -50.29
CA GLN A 423 -17.12 21.97 -49.73
C GLN A 423 -16.08 20.94 -49.28
N ALA A 424 -15.04 20.71 -50.09
CA ALA A 424 -13.95 19.79 -49.76
C ALA A 424 -13.18 20.24 -48.50
N GLY A 425 -12.98 21.54 -48.32
CA GLY A 425 -12.35 22.11 -47.12
C GLY A 425 -13.18 21.88 -45.85
N LEU A 426 -14.49 22.14 -45.91
CA LEU A 426 -15.39 21.91 -44.77
C LEU A 426 -15.51 20.43 -44.41
N GLN A 427 -15.57 19.55 -45.42
CA GLN A 427 -15.64 18.10 -45.22
C GLN A 427 -14.37 17.57 -44.54
N ALA A 428 -13.18 18.03 -44.95
CA ALA A 428 -11.92 17.63 -44.33
C ALA A 428 -11.81 18.12 -42.87
N SER A 429 -12.29 19.33 -42.57
CA SER A 429 -12.32 19.86 -41.20
C SER A 429 -13.19 19.00 -40.28
N LEU A 430 -14.38 18.63 -40.76
CA LEU A 430 -15.35 17.83 -40.03
C LEU A 430 -14.86 16.39 -39.77
N GLU A 431 -14.13 15.81 -40.72
CA GLU A 431 -13.48 14.50 -40.57
C GLU A 431 -12.31 14.53 -39.56
N ALA A 432 -11.49 15.58 -39.59
CA ALA A 432 -10.42 15.77 -38.63
C ALA A 432 -10.95 15.93 -37.19
N GLU A 433 -12.06 16.65 -37.02
CA GLU A 433 -12.71 16.87 -35.73
C GLU A 433 -13.29 15.58 -35.14
N GLN A 434 -14.00 14.78 -35.95
CA GLN A 434 -14.51 13.47 -35.53
C GLN A 434 -13.38 12.54 -35.07
N LYS A 435 -12.27 12.50 -35.82
CA LYS A 435 -11.12 11.66 -35.48
C LYS A 435 -10.45 12.09 -34.18
N ALA A 436 -10.34 13.40 -33.92
CA ALA A 436 -9.80 13.92 -32.66
C ALA A 436 -10.70 13.53 -31.47
N LEU A 437 -12.01 13.65 -31.64
CA LEU A 437 -13.02 13.26 -30.64
C LEU A 437 -12.93 11.78 -30.26
N GLU A 438 -12.78 10.90 -31.24
CA GLU A 438 -12.65 9.45 -31.05
C GLU A 438 -11.36 9.10 -30.31
N GLN A 439 -10.22 9.70 -30.70
CA GLN A 439 -8.94 9.49 -30.02
C GLN A 439 -8.99 9.91 -28.54
N ASP A 440 -9.61 11.05 -28.23
CA ASP A 440 -9.72 11.50 -26.84
C ASP A 440 -10.65 10.60 -26.01
N ARG A 441 -11.69 10.01 -26.63
CA ARG A 441 -12.56 9.02 -25.98
C ARG A 441 -11.80 7.74 -25.63
N GLU A 442 -11.01 7.21 -26.57
CA GLU A 442 -10.21 6.01 -26.34
C GLU A 442 -9.16 6.22 -25.26
N ARG A 443 -8.42 7.33 -25.32
CA ARG A 443 -7.40 7.68 -24.31
C ARG A 443 -8.00 7.76 -22.92
N LEU A 444 -9.14 8.44 -22.77
CA LEU A 444 -9.80 8.60 -21.48
C LEU A 444 -10.28 7.25 -20.91
N SER A 445 -10.87 6.41 -21.77
CA SER A 445 -11.29 5.06 -21.40
C SER A 445 -10.10 4.20 -20.93
N GLN A 446 -8.98 4.24 -21.67
CA GLN A 446 -7.77 3.51 -21.30
C GLN A 446 -7.20 3.99 -19.96
N GLU A 447 -7.18 5.30 -19.72
CA GLU A 447 -6.63 5.86 -18.49
C GLU A 447 -7.47 5.52 -17.25
N ILE A 448 -8.80 5.57 -17.38
CA ILE A 448 -9.73 5.11 -16.34
C ILE A 448 -9.50 3.62 -16.05
N GLN A 449 -9.41 2.79 -17.10
CA GLN A 449 -9.19 1.35 -16.94
C GLN A 449 -7.84 1.03 -16.30
N GLN A 450 -6.77 1.73 -16.70
CA GLN A 450 -5.44 1.58 -16.09
C GLN A 450 -5.47 1.92 -14.60
N LEU A 451 -6.16 3.01 -14.22
CA LEU A 451 -6.26 3.39 -12.81
C LEU A 451 -7.08 2.36 -12.01
N LYS A 452 -8.20 1.87 -12.57
CA LYS A 452 -8.99 0.78 -11.95
C LYS A 452 -8.14 -0.48 -11.73
N GLN A 453 -7.38 -0.91 -12.74
CA GLN A 453 -6.49 -2.06 -12.62
C GLN A 453 -5.43 -1.84 -11.54
N LYS A 454 -4.80 -0.66 -11.50
CA LYS A 454 -3.79 -0.34 -10.48
C LYS A 454 -4.37 -0.37 -9.07
N ILE A 455 -5.59 0.12 -8.87
CA ILE A 455 -6.26 0.08 -7.57
C ILE A 455 -6.56 -1.37 -7.15
N GLN A 456 -7.02 -2.21 -8.09
CA GLN A 456 -7.31 -3.63 -7.84
C GLN A 456 -6.05 -4.50 -7.64
N VAL A 457 -4.94 -4.19 -8.33
CA VAL A 457 -3.72 -5.01 -8.36
C VAL A 457 -2.78 -4.71 -7.17
N THR A 458 -3.06 -3.69 -6.35
CA THR A 458 -2.26 -3.38 -5.13
C THR A 458 -2.56 -4.35 -3.97
N ASP A 459 -2.84 -5.62 -4.29
CA ASP A 459 -2.95 -6.71 -3.34
C ASP A 459 -2.10 -7.89 -3.81
N PRO A 460 -0.77 -7.87 -3.54
CA PRO A 460 0.08 -9.02 -3.79
C PRO A 460 -0.17 -10.20 -2.81
N LEU A 461 -1.04 -10.05 -1.80
CA LEU A 461 -1.34 -11.12 -0.84
C LEU A 461 -2.56 -11.97 -1.22
N SER A 462 -3.54 -11.45 -1.97
CA SER A 462 -4.73 -12.25 -2.34
C SER A 462 -4.50 -13.31 -3.42
N LYS A 463 -3.39 -13.26 -4.17
CA LYS A 463 -3.06 -14.31 -5.15
C LYS A 463 -2.55 -15.62 -4.54
N ASN A 464 -2.12 -15.62 -3.28
CA ASN A 464 -1.54 -16.81 -2.64
C ASN A 464 -2.55 -17.63 -1.81
N LEU A 465 -3.84 -17.28 -1.81
CA LEU A 465 -4.88 -18.02 -1.08
C LEU A 465 -6.06 -18.49 -1.94
N SER A 466 -6.03 -18.27 -3.25
CA SER A 466 -7.13 -18.62 -4.19
C SER A 466 -6.80 -19.82 -5.08
N GLY A 467 -6.14 -20.85 -4.54
CA GLY A 467 -5.62 -21.95 -5.34
C GLY A 467 -5.46 -23.28 -4.59
N ALA A 468 -6.45 -23.70 -3.80
CA ALA A 468 -6.62 -25.12 -3.41
C ALA A 468 -7.90 -25.32 -2.58
N LEU A 469 -9.08 -25.36 -3.21
CA LEU A 469 -10.15 -26.31 -2.85
C LEU A 469 -11.27 -26.24 -3.90
N GLU A 470 -11.15 -27.03 -4.97
CA GLU A 470 -12.34 -27.50 -5.67
C GLU A 470 -12.98 -28.60 -4.82
N GLU A 471 -14.24 -28.43 -4.39
CA GLU A 471 -15.20 -29.53 -4.32
C GLU A 471 -16.66 -29.01 -4.25
N LYS A 472 -17.32 -29.13 -5.40
CA LYS A 472 -18.75 -29.36 -5.73
C LYS A 472 -19.94 -28.76 -4.95
N PRO A 473 -21.07 -28.48 -5.65
CA PRO A 473 -22.25 -27.80 -5.13
C PRO A 473 -23.32 -28.77 -4.60
N SER A 474 -24.15 -28.32 -3.66
CA SER A 474 -25.45 -28.95 -3.36
C SER A 474 -26.46 -27.92 -2.86
N LEU A 475 -27.67 -28.05 -3.38
CA LEU A 475 -28.84 -27.19 -3.24
C LEU A 475 -29.58 -27.35 -1.89
N ALA A 476 -30.25 -26.25 -1.52
CA ALA A 476 -31.57 -26.18 -0.87
C ALA A 476 -31.73 -26.69 0.58
N ASN A 477 -32.00 -25.77 1.52
CA ASN A 477 -33.36 -25.45 1.99
C ASN A 477 -33.33 -24.50 3.21
N SER A 478 -34.21 -23.52 3.19
CA SER A 478 -34.65 -22.74 4.36
C SER A 478 -35.83 -23.46 5.06
N PRO A 479 -36.15 -23.18 6.34
CA PRO A 479 -37.23 -22.20 6.60
C PRO A 479 -37.16 -21.37 7.91
N ALA A 480 -37.64 -20.11 7.80
CA ALA A 480 -38.54 -19.31 8.69
C ALA A 480 -38.40 -19.40 10.24
N SER A 481 -37.95 -18.36 10.98
CA SER A 481 -38.68 -17.16 11.54
C SER A 481 -38.68 -17.21 13.10
N PRO A 482 -38.97 -16.15 13.90
CA PRO A 482 -39.27 -14.73 13.62
C PRO A 482 -38.48 -13.66 14.44
N VAL A 483 -38.45 -12.46 13.88
CA VAL A 483 -38.47 -11.09 14.46
C VAL A 483 -38.41 -10.93 15.99
N LYS A 484 -37.37 -10.23 16.48
CA LYS A 484 -37.52 -9.17 17.50
C LYS A 484 -36.53 -8.03 17.21
N SER A 485 -37.05 -7.04 16.52
CA SER A 485 -36.46 -5.71 16.38
C SER A 485 -36.40 -5.05 17.76
N GLN A 486 -35.21 -4.67 18.21
CA GLN A 486 -35.08 -3.61 19.20
C GLN A 486 -33.94 -2.68 18.79
N SER A 487 -34.33 -1.72 17.95
CA SER A 487 -33.61 -0.54 17.54
C SER A 487 -33.40 0.39 18.74
N HIS A 488 -32.31 0.22 19.48
CA HIS A 488 -31.76 1.23 20.38
C HIS A 488 -30.22 1.16 20.40
N LEU A 489 -29.58 1.33 19.25
CA LEU A 489 -28.21 1.82 19.22
C LEU A 489 -28.27 3.32 18.98
N LEU A 490 -28.40 4.05 20.08
CA LEU A 490 -28.05 5.45 20.15
C LEU A 490 -26.64 5.60 19.58
N GLN A 491 -26.46 6.48 18.59
CA GLN A 491 -25.15 6.97 18.16
C GLN A 491 -24.38 7.40 19.42
N LEU A 492 -23.44 6.57 19.83
CA LEU A 492 -22.50 6.89 20.90
C LEU A 492 -21.52 7.88 20.30
N THR A 493 -21.72 9.17 20.60
CA THR A 493 -20.75 10.22 20.31
C THR A 493 -19.50 9.99 21.15
N ASP A 494 -18.34 10.35 20.59
CA ASP A 494 -17.02 10.15 21.21
C ASP A 494 -16.94 10.71 22.64
N ASP A 495 -17.63 11.83 22.89
CA ASP A 495 -17.73 12.49 24.19
C ASP A 495 -18.37 11.59 25.28
N ARG A 496 -19.34 10.76 24.90
CA ARG A 496 -20.03 9.85 25.83
C ARG A 496 -19.16 8.64 26.16
N ILE A 497 -18.31 8.23 25.23
CA ILE A 497 -17.30 7.18 25.46
C ILE A 497 -16.19 7.73 26.36
N HIS A 498 -15.74 8.97 26.13
CA HIS A 498 -14.74 9.64 26.97
C HIS A 498 -15.24 9.81 28.41
N ALA A 499 -16.49 10.25 28.61
CA ALA A 499 -17.09 10.37 29.94
C ALA A 499 -17.17 9.02 30.67
N TYR A 500 -17.48 7.93 29.96
CA TYR A 500 -17.53 6.60 30.55
C TYR A 500 -16.14 6.08 30.93
N ILE A 501 -15.12 6.35 30.10
CA ILE A 501 -13.72 6.01 30.39
C ILE A 501 -13.25 6.79 31.62
N GLU A 502 -13.56 8.08 31.71
CA GLU A 502 -13.17 8.93 32.84
C GLU A 502 -13.85 8.49 34.15
N GLU A 503 -15.15 8.14 34.09
CA GLU A 503 -15.89 7.61 35.24
C GLU A 503 -15.31 6.26 35.72
N GLU A 504 -14.95 5.37 34.79
CA GLU A 504 -14.37 4.06 35.11
C GLU A 504 -12.93 4.18 35.66
N VAL A 505 -12.14 5.11 35.13
CA VAL A 505 -10.80 5.43 35.66
C VAL A 505 -10.91 5.97 37.08
N GLN A 506 -11.83 6.89 37.35
CA GLN A 506 -12.07 7.40 38.71
C GLN A 506 -12.55 6.28 39.67
N ARG A 507 -13.42 5.38 39.21
CA ARG A 507 -13.89 4.22 39.99
C ARG A 507 -12.73 3.31 40.40
N ARG A 508 -11.80 3.05 39.49
CA ARG A 508 -10.62 2.20 39.74
C ARG A 508 -9.59 2.87 40.65
N LEU A 509 -9.39 4.18 40.49
CA LEU A 509 -8.52 4.96 41.39
C LEU A 509 -9.08 5.04 42.81
N GLN A 510 -10.40 5.16 42.98
CA GLN A 510 -11.03 5.06 44.30
C GLN A 510 -10.89 3.66 44.91
N ASN A 511 -11.01 2.60 44.10
CA ASN A 511 -10.78 1.22 44.57
C ASN A 511 -9.32 0.95 45.00
N ILE A 512 -8.34 1.67 44.43
CA ILE A 512 -6.92 1.55 44.82
C ILE A 512 -6.62 2.37 46.09
N ASN A 513 -7.38 3.44 46.35
CA ASN A 513 -7.19 4.34 47.49
C ASN A 513 -8.00 3.98 48.74
N MET A 514 -8.60 2.78 48.82
CA MET A 514 -9.16 2.25 50.06
C MET A 514 -8.04 1.50 50.82
N PRO A 515 -7.48 2.04 51.92
CA PRO A 515 -6.56 1.30 52.75
C PRO A 515 -7.31 0.15 53.43
N ASN A 516 -6.75 -1.07 53.32
CA ASN A 516 -7.11 -2.20 54.18
C ASN A 516 -6.77 -1.85 55.64
N ASP A 517 -7.71 -1.24 56.36
CA ASP A 517 -7.57 -0.88 57.77
C ASP A 517 -7.90 -2.02 58.75
N ASP A 518 -8.13 -3.25 58.27
CA ASP A 518 -8.65 -4.34 59.12
C ASP A 518 -7.65 -5.42 59.58
N ILE A 519 -6.32 -5.20 59.54
CA ILE A 519 -5.35 -6.25 59.98
C ILE A 519 -4.31 -5.79 61.03
N CYS A 520 -4.33 -4.56 61.53
CA CYS A 520 -3.37 -4.08 62.55
C CYS A 520 -3.99 -3.85 63.94
N SER A 521 -4.75 -4.80 64.46
CA SER A 521 -5.25 -4.76 65.85
C SER A 521 -4.93 -6.02 66.65
N LEU A 522 -3.76 -6.65 66.45
CA LEU A 522 -3.38 -7.78 67.31
C LEU A 522 -1.87 -8.04 67.44
N SER A 523 -1.08 -7.05 67.87
CA SER A 523 0.05 -7.29 68.78
C SER A 523 0.78 -5.98 69.08
N LEU A 524 0.73 -5.53 70.34
CA LEU A 524 1.84 -4.90 71.08
C LEU A 524 1.27 -4.13 72.28
N SER A 525 1.14 -4.81 73.41
CA SER A 525 1.00 -4.17 74.72
C SER A 525 1.40 -5.17 75.82
N TYR A 526 2.70 -5.27 76.08
CA TYR A 526 3.35 -5.68 77.35
C TYR A 526 4.86 -5.63 77.06
N SER A 527 5.75 -5.05 77.85
CA SER A 527 5.71 -4.07 78.93
C SER A 527 7.16 -3.63 79.07
N SER A 528 7.42 -2.32 79.09
CA SER A 528 8.72 -1.78 79.45
C SER A 528 8.67 -1.40 80.93
N GLU A 529 9.38 -2.13 81.80
CA GLU A 529 9.69 -1.60 83.12
C GLU A 529 10.98 -2.20 83.71
N SER A 530 12.04 -1.40 83.67
CA SER A 530 13.01 -1.30 84.77
C SER A 530 13.89 -0.05 84.58
N GLY A 531 13.76 0.95 85.47
CA GLY A 531 14.76 2.01 85.57
C GLY A 531 14.39 3.31 86.28
N LYS A 532 14.17 3.24 87.61
CA LYS A 532 14.14 4.33 88.62
C LYS A 532 12.85 5.11 88.85
#